data_AF-A0A948RLP8-F1
#
_entry.id   AF-A0A948RLP8-F1
#
_cell.length_a   1.000
_cell.length_b   1.000
_cell.length_c   1.000
_cell.angle_alpha   90.00
_cell.angle_beta   90.00
_cell.angle_gamma   90.00
#
_symmetry.space_group_name_H-M   'P 1'
#
loop_
_entity.id
_entity.type
_entity.pdbx_description
1 polymer ?
#
loop_
_entity_poly.entity_id
_entity_poly.type
_entity_poly.pdbx_seq_one_letter_code
_entity_poly.pdbx_strand_id
1 'polypeptide(L)'
;MPGEEEREFEGPEGEGFEFEPFALQLQCPFCGSPNVASAANPSDYEDESVALCEDCRSVWCAGCGCRLEIGETCGHWDICDNCGEERDSAGDCGIETLECPYVLEWVSARIAEAFERTCSWCAGAIPEGGEVVAVGAKLRGGIEVSPGGDGTGFYIPIELGGKRLVAIVTGATSEARKAGNDLLFITCGEECAGTLCEALEAAQELIERAELN
;
A
#
# COMPACT_ATOMS: atom_id res chain seq x y z
N MET A 1 -1.97 -16.99 53.47
CA MET A 1 -1.87 -16.77 52.02
C MET A 1 -3.27 -16.84 51.47
N PRO A 2 -3.92 -15.71 51.15
CA PRO A 2 -5.12 -15.71 50.31
C PRO A 2 -4.72 -15.60 48.84
N GLY A 3 -5.45 -16.33 47.99
CA GLY A 3 -5.15 -16.56 46.58
C GLY A 3 -5.26 -15.31 45.72
N GLU A 4 -4.41 -15.27 44.70
CA GLU A 4 -4.45 -14.30 43.62
C GLU A 4 -5.59 -14.70 42.67
N GLU A 5 -6.60 -13.84 42.61
CA GLU A 5 -7.72 -13.91 41.69
C GLU A 5 -7.22 -13.41 40.32
N GLU A 6 -7.11 -14.31 39.36
CA GLU A 6 -6.82 -13.97 37.96
C GLU A 6 -7.98 -13.12 37.42
N ARG A 7 -7.74 -11.83 37.20
CA ARG A 7 -8.64 -10.99 36.40
C ARG A 7 -8.26 -11.13 34.95
N GLU A 8 -9.12 -11.78 34.19
CA GLU A 8 -9.15 -11.66 32.74
C GLU A 8 -9.45 -10.21 32.38
N PHE A 9 -8.50 -9.57 31.70
CA PHE A 9 -8.65 -8.23 31.15
C PHE A 9 -9.25 -8.37 29.75
N GLU A 10 -10.57 -8.21 29.65
CA GLU A 10 -11.26 -8.01 28.38
C GLU A 10 -10.87 -6.61 27.88
N GLY A 11 -9.90 -6.55 26.96
CA GLY A 11 -9.51 -5.31 26.29
C GLY A 11 -10.68 -4.75 25.46
N PRO A 12 -10.74 -3.43 25.23
CA PRO A 12 -11.80 -2.85 24.43
C PRO A 12 -11.73 -3.38 23.00
N GLU A 13 -12.90 -3.74 22.47
CA GLU A 13 -13.11 -4.07 21.06
C GLU A 13 -12.62 -2.89 20.22
N GLY A 14 -11.41 -3.02 19.67
CA GLY A 14 -10.81 -2.03 18.79
C GLY A 14 -11.59 -2.01 17.48
N GLU A 15 -12.21 -0.87 17.19
CA GLU A 15 -12.81 -0.59 15.89
C GLU A 15 -11.74 -0.85 14.82
N GLY A 16 -12.00 -1.87 14.01
CA GLY A 16 -11.14 -2.23 12.89
C GLY A 16 -10.97 -1.02 11.97
N PHE A 17 -9.75 -0.82 11.48
CA PHE A 17 -9.47 0.15 10.45
C PHE A 17 -10.28 -0.22 9.20
N GLU A 18 -11.40 0.48 8.97
CA GLU A 18 -12.16 0.35 7.73
C GLU A 18 -11.31 0.92 6.59
N PHE A 19 -10.85 0.02 5.71
CA PHE A 19 -10.33 0.40 4.41
C PHE A 19 -11.48 1.00 3.61
N GLU A 20 -11.52 2.33 3.44
CA GLU A 20 -12.47 2.92 2.50
C GLU A 20 -12.10 2.47 1.07
N PRO A 21 -13.03 1.85 0.33
CA PRO A 21 -12.76 1.40 -1.02
C PRO A 21 -12.42 2.61 -1.90
N PHE A 22 -11.44 2.40 -2.78
CA PHE A 22 -10.77 3.38 -3.63
C PHE A 22 -11.74 4.20 -4.50
N ALA A 23 -12.42 5.18 -3.90
CA ALA A 23 -13.09 6.23 -4.64
C ALA A 23 -12.01 7.06 -5.34
N LEU A 24 -11.96 6.97 -6.68
CA LEU A 24 -11.24 7.86 -7.61
C LEU A 24 -10.32 8.84 -6.88
N GLN A 25 -9.11 8.39 -6.52
CA GLN A 25 -8.18 9.25 -5.80
C GLN A 25 -7.97 10.50 -6.65
N LEU A 26 -8.47 11.65 -6.19
CA LEU A 26 -8.32 12.96 -6.85
C LEU A 26 -6.85 13.42 -6.89
N GLN A 27 -5.92 12.58 -6.43
CA GLN A 27 -4.49 12.82 -6.35
C GLN A 27 -3.74 11.61 -6.91
N CYS A 28 -2.61 11.88 -7.57
CA CYS A 28 -1.73 10.87 -8.08
C CYS A 28 -1.08 10.10 -6.92
N PRO A 29 -1.22 8.77 -6.85
CA PRO A 29 -0.69 7.99 -5.74
C PRO A 29 0.86 8.05 -5.66
N PHE A 30 1.54 8.35 -6.76
CA PHE A 30 3.01 8.35 -6.82
C PHE A 30 3.66 9.68 -6.45
N CYS A 31 3.00 10.80 -6.75
CA CYS A 31 3.58 12.13 -6.50
C CYS A 31 2.74 13.01 -5.57
N GLY A 32 1.49 12.67 -5.31
CA GLY A 32 0.54 13.46 -4.53
C GLY A 32 -0.09 14.64 -5.29
N SER A 33 0.20 14.78 -6.59
CA SER A 33 -0.37 15.86 -7.41
C SER A 33 -1.87 15.67 -7.61
N PRO A 34 -2.69 16.73 -7.47
CA PRO A 34 -4.11 16.68 -7.83
C PRO A 34 -4.37 16.70 -9.34
N ASN A 35 -3.34 16.88 -10.17
CA ASN A 35 -3.47 16.95 -11.63
C ASN A 35 -3.55 15.53 -12.22
N VAL A 36 -4.68 14.87 -11.98
CA VAL A 36 -5.00 13.55 -12.50
C VAL A 36 -6.04 13.68 -13.59
N ALA A 37 -5.65 13.26 -14.80
CA ALA A 37 -6.61 12.98 -15.85
C ALA A 37 -7.07 11.53 -15.67
N SER A 38 -8.37 11.31 -15.43
CA SER A 38 -8.95 10.02 -15.81
C SER A 38 -8.82 9.89 -17.32
N ALA A 39 -8.67 8.68 -17.85
CA ALA A 39 -8.61 8.41 -19.29
C ALA A 39 -9.91 8.77 -20.06
N ALA A 40 -10.67 9.77 -19.62
CA ALA A 40 -11.75 10.40 -20.36
C ALA A 40 -11.29 11.22 -21.58
N ASN A 41 -10.01 11.16 -21.98
CA ASN A 41 -9.52 11.70 -23.24
C ASN A 41 -9.28 10.54 -24.24
N PRO A 42 -10.26 10.26 -25.13
CA PRO A 42 -10.47 8.95 -25.77
C PRO A 42 -9.52 8.60 -26.93
N SER A 43 -8.43 9.33 -27.16
CA SER A 43 -7.54 9.02 -28.30
C SER A 43 -6.38 8.08 -27.97
N ASP A 44 -5.96 8.02 -26.71
CA ASP A 44 -4.70 7.35 -26.34
C ASP A 44 -4.89 6.15 -25.40
N TYR A 45 -6.07 6.02 -24.77
CA TYR A 45 -6.38 4.95 -23.83
C TYR A 45 -7.84 4.51 -24.05
N GLU A 46 -8.04 3.24 -24.43
CA GLU A 46 -9.37 2.66 -24.66
C GLU A 46 -10.04 2.17 -23.36
N ASP A 47 -9.38 2.33 -22.21
CA ASP A 47 -9.79 1.76 -20.93
C ASP A 47 -10.09 2.86 -19.88
N GLU A 48 -11.37 3.00 -19.52
CA GLU A 48 -11.87 3.95 -18.52
C GLU A 48 -11.31 3.71 -17.11
N SER A 49 -10.74 2.51 -16.88
CA SER A 49 -10.10 2.15 -15.62
C SER A 49 -8.65 2.63 -15.51
N VAL A 50 -8.14 3.38 -16.49
CA VAL A 50 -6.77 3.94 -16.46
C VAL A 50 -6.77 5.41 -16.05
N ALA A 51 -5.83 5.76 -15.16
CA ALA A 51 -5.57 7.12 -14.73
C ALA A 51 -4.14 7.55 -15.06
N LEU A 52 -3.97 8.84 -15.39
CA LEU A 52 -2.70 9.46 -15.75
C LEU A 52 -2.48 10.71 -14.90
N CYS A 53 -1.30 10.86 -14.32
CA CYS A 53 -0.89 12.10 -13.70
C CYS A 53 -0.23 13.01 -14.73
N GLU A 54 -0.70 14.24 -14.87
CA GLU A 54 -0.14 15.19 -15.82
C GLU A 54 1.22 15.73 -15.39
N ASP A 55 1.50 15.74 -14.08
CA ASP A 55 2.76 16.26 -13.53
C ASP A 55 3.89 15.22 -13.57
N CYS A 56 3.67 14.03 -13.00
CA CYS A 56 4.71 12.99 -12.93
C CYS A 56 4.63 11.95 -14.04
N ARG A 57 3.61 12.07 -14.92
CA ARG A 57 3.39 11.19 -16.09
C ARG A 57 3.22 9.70 -15.76
N SER A 58 2.98 9.37 -14.49
CA SER A 58 2.70 8.00 -14.08
C SER A 58 1.30 7.59 -14.54
N VAL A 59 1.19 6.36 -15.02
CA VAL A 59 -0.07 5.71 -15.40
C VAL A 59 -0.37 4.60 -14.39
N TRP A 60 -1.63 4.45 -13.99
CA TRP A 60 -2.07 3.37 -13.11
C TRP A 60 -3.50 2.96 -13.39
N CYS A 61 -3.86 1.76 -12.93
CA CYS A 61 -5.23 1.31 -12.90
C CYS A 61 -5.98 1.94 -11.73
N ALA A 62 -7.09 2.63 -11.97
CA ALA A 62 -7.95 3.22 -10.96
C ALA A 62 -8.63 2.17 -10.07
N GLY A 63 -8.87 0.95 -10.57
CA GLY A 63 -9.53 -0.13 -9.82
C GLY A 63 -8.63 -0.80 -8.77
N CYS A 64 -7.39 -1.16 -9.13
CA CYS A 64 -6.46 -1.83 -8.21
C CYS A 64 -5.29 -0.95 -7.73
N GLY A 65 -5.07 0.20 -8.36
CA GLY A 65 -3.96 1.10 -8.05
C GLY A 65 -2.59 0.67 -8.61
N CYS A 66 -2.50 -0.42 -9.39
CA CYS A 66 -1.23 -0.88 -9.95
C CYS A 66 -0.70 0.10 -10.99
N ARG A 67 0.62 0.37 -10.93
CA ARG A 67 1.34 1.14 -11.96
C ARG A 67 1.36 0.36 -13.27
N LEU A 68 1.08 1.06 -14.36
CA LEU A 68 1.02 0.53 -15.73
C LEU A 68 2.00 1.31 -16.63
N GLU A 69 2.41 0.68 -17.73
CA GLU A 69 3.01 1.37 -18.86
C GLU A 69 1.94 1.97 -19.78
N ILE A 70 2.33 2.93 -20.62
CA ILE A 70 1.42 3.53 -21.60
C ILE A 70 0.99 2.46 -22.62
N GLY A 71 -0.33 2.24 -22.73
CA GLY A 71 -0.91 1.25 -23.64
C GLY A 71 -0.98 -0.17 -23.06
N GLU A 72 -0.57 -0.36 -21.80
CA GLU A 72 -0.73 -1.63 -21.09
C GLU A 72 -2.14 -1.74 -20.48
N THR A 73 -2.75 -2.91 -20.59
CA THR A 73 -3.98 -3.28 -19.86
C THR A 73 -3.64 -3.83 -18.49
N CYS A 74 -4.43 -3.49 -17.48
CA CYS A 74 -4.18 -4.00 -16.14
C CYS A 74 -4.41 -5.52 -16.08
N GLY A 75 -3.39 -6.29 -15.67
CA GLY A 75 -3.45 -7.76 -15.61
C GLY A 75 -4.51 -8.34 -14.67
N HIS A 76 -5.11 -7.54 -13.78
CA HIS A 76 -6.26 -8.02 -13.01
C HIS A 76 -7.44 -8.38 -13.90
N TRP A 77 -7.59 -7.74 -15.08
CA TRP A 77 -8.67 -8.06 -16.01
C TRP A 77 -8.51 -9.47 -16.57
N ASP A 78 -7.28 -9.89 -16.88
CA ASP A 78 -6.99 -11.27 -17.30
C ASP A 78 -7.33 -12.27 -16.19
N ILE A 79 -7.12 -11.91 -14.92
CA ILE A 79 -7.48 -12.74 -13.76
C ILE A 79 -9.00 -12.87 -13.68
N CYS A 80 -9.72 -11.75 -13.75
CA CYS A 80 -11.18 -11.74 -13.75
C CYS A 80 -11.73 -12.55 -14.92
N ASP A 81 -11.21 -12.39 -16.14
CA ASP A 81 -11.67 -13.08 -17.34
C ASP A 81 -11.48 -14.59 -17.28
N ASN A 82 -10.41 -15.05 -16.66
CA ASN A 82 -10.13 -16.48 -16.47
C ASN A 82 -10.68 -17.03 -15.15
N CYS A 83 -11.33 -16.19 -14.34
CA CYS A 83 -11.92 -16.60 -13.07
C CYS A 83 -13.14 -17.49 -13.32
N GLY A 84 -13.20 -18.60 -12.58
CA GLY A 84 -14.30 -19.59 -12.66
C GLY A 84 -15.50 -19.28 -11.78
N GLU A 85 -15.49 -18.14 -11.07
CA GLU A 85 -16.60 -17.70 -10.23
C GLU A 85 -17.86 -17.39 -11.04
N GLU A 86 -19.02 -17.60 -10.44
CA GLU A 86 -20.31 -17.30 -11.06
C GLU A 86 -20.42 -15.78 -11.29
N ARG A 87 -20.84 -15.40 -12.50
CA ARG A 87 -21.00 -13.99 -12.88
C ARG A 87 -22.47 -13.67 -13.06
N ASP A 88 -22.84 -12.47 -12.68
CA ASP A 88 -24.17 -11.93 -12.90
C ASP A 88 -24.42 -11.59 -14.39
N SER A 89 -25.57 -10.98 -14.70
CA SER A 89 -25.91 -10.59 -16.06
C SER A 89 -25.03 -9.47 -16.64
N ALA A 90 -24.30 -8.75 -15.79
CA ALA A 90 -23.34 -7.72 -16.20
C ALA A 90 -21.92 -8.28 -16.39
N GLY A 91 -21.69 -9.54 -16.01
CA GLY A 91 -20.36 -10.17 -16.08
C GLY A 91 -19.51 -9.93 -14.83
N ASP A 92 -20.12 -9.51 -13.72
CA ASP A 92 -19.45 -9.26 -12.45
C ASP A 92 -19.69 -10.44 -11.48
N CYS A 93 -18.67 -10.84 -10.72
CA CYS A 93 -18.81 -11.81 -9.64
C CYS A 93 -19.25 -11.18 -8.31
N GLY A 94 -19.41 -9.85 -8.25
CA GLY A 94 -19.87 -9.10 -7.08
C GLY A 94 -18.83 -8.96 -5.97
N ILE A 95 -17.57 -9.31 -6.25
CA ILE A 95 -16.44 -9.16 -5.33
C ILE A 95 -15.64 -7.94 -5.79
N GLU A 96 -15.47 -6.97 -4.89
CA GLU A 96 -14.65 -5.78 -5.16
C GLU A 96 -13.22 -6.18 -5.55
N THR A 97 -12.61 -5.42 -6.48
CA THR A 97 -11.31 -5.77 -7.08
C THR A 97 -10.23 -6.06 -6.04
N LEU A 98 -10.20 -5.27 -4.97
CA LEU A 98 -9.20 -5.40 -3.89
C LEU A 98 -9.67 -6.30 -2.73
N GLU A 99 -10.84 -6.92 -2.84
CA GLU A 99 -11.31 -7.96 -1.93
C GLU A 99 -11.16 -9.35 -2.57
N CYS A 100 -11.00 -9.42 -3.89
CA CYS A 100 -10.80 -10.68 -4.60
C CYS A 100 -9.43 -11.30 -4.27
N PRO A 101 -9.36 -12.53 -3.72
CA PRO A 101 -8.11 -13.14 -3.29
C PRO A 101 -7.12 -13.36 -4.45
N TYR A 102 -7.61 -13.66 -5.65
CA TYR A 102 -6.77 -13.84 -6.83
C TYR A 102 -6.14 -12.53 -7.31
N VAL A 103 -6.92 -11.44 -7.27
CA VAL A 103 -6.42 -10.11 -7.62
C VAL A 103 -5.45 -9.62 -6.55
N LEU A 104 -5.75 -9.84 -5.26
CA LEU A 104 -4.87 -9.48 -4.16
C LEU A 104 -3.52 -10.19 -4.23
N GLU A 105 -3.48 -11.48 -4.55
CA GLU A 105 -2.24 -12.22 -4.75
C GLU A 105 -1.40 -11.59 -5.88
N TRP A 106 -2.04 -11.30 -7.02
CA TRP A 106 -1.37 -10.67 -8.16
C TRP A 106 -0.89 -9.24 -7.87
N VAL A 107 -1.73 -8.41 -7.25
CA VAL A 107 -1.37 -7.04 -6.83
C VAL A 107 -0.17 -7.10 -5.88
N SER A 108 -0.17 -8.03 -4.93
CA SER A 108 0.94 -8.20 -3.99
C SER A 108 2.25 -8.55 -4.70
N ALA A 109 2.20 -9.46 -5.68
CA ALA A 109 3.37 -9.79 -6.50
C ALA A 109 3.87 -8.57 -7.32
N ARG A 110 2.96 -7.80 -7.90
CA ARG A 110 3.28 -6.56 -8.63
C ARG A 110 3.90 -5.49 -7.73
N ILE A 111 3.37 -5.32 -6.52
CA ILE A 111 3.91 -4.40 -5.52
C ILE A 111 5.32 -4.84 -5.12
N ALA A 112 5.53 -6.13 -4.87
CA ALA A 112 6.84 -6.68 -4.54
C ALA A 112 7.88 -6.38 -5.64
N GLU A 113 7.55 -6.69 -6.90
CA GLU A 113 8.43 -6.43 -8.04
C GLU A 113 8.75 -4.93 -8.20
N ALA A 114 7.73 -4.07 -8.07
CA ALA A 114 7.91 -2.62 -8.17
C ALA A 114 8.81 -2.10 -7.04
N PHE A 115 8.63 -2.61 -5.82
CA PHE A 115 9.37 -2.17 -4.64
C PHE A 115 10.86 -2.47 -4.73
N GLU A 116 11.25 -3.64 -5.24
CA GLU A 116 12.66 -4.03 -5.37
C GLU A 116 13.49 -3.06 -6.23
N ARG A 117 12.83 -2.24 -7.05
CA ARG A 117 13.47 -1.32 -8.00
C ARG A 117 12.98 0.11 -7.88
N THR A 118 12.25 0.46 -6.83
CA THR A 118 11.65 1.79 -6.70
C THR A 118 11.83 2.36 -5.30
N CYS A 119 12.20 3.63 -5.22
CA CYS A 119 12.24 4.35 -3.96
C CYS A 119 10.82 4.52 -3.39
N SER A 120 10.62 4.10 -2.14
CA SER A 120 9.36 4.25 -1.40
C SER A 120 8.89 5.70 -1.30
N TRP A 121 9.79 6.69 -1.35
CA TRP A 121 9.43 8.11 -1.18
C TRP A 121 9.20 8.86 -2.50
N CYS A 122 10.18 8.87 -3.40
CA CYS A 122 10.10 9.64 -4.65
C CYS A 122 9.51 8.86 -5.82
N ALA A 123 9.21 7.57 -5.64
CA ALA A 123 8.78 6.63 -6.69
C ALA A 123 9.75 6.53 -7.89
N GLY A 124 10.98 7.02 -7.72
CA GLY A 124 12.06 6.96 -8.70
C GLY A 124 12.71 5.57 -8.74
N ALA A 125 13.18 5.18 -9.92
CA ALA A 125 13.83 3.88 -10.12
C ALA A 125 15.16 3.81 -9.35
N ILE A 126 15.38 2.69 -8.66
CA ILE A 126 16.65 2.32 -8.04
C ILE A 126 17.35 1.37 -9.02
N PRO A 127 18.55 1.71 -9.50
CA PRO A 127 19.28 0.86 -10.44
C PRO A 127 19.66 -0.47 -9.78
N GLU A 128 19.77 -1.53 -10.59
CA GLU A 128 20.22 -2.84 -10.10
C GLU A 128 21.63 -2.72 -9.49
N GLY A 129 21.80 -3.27 -8.28
CA GLY A 129 23.04 -3.12 -7.50
C GLY A 129 23.29 -1.72 -6.94
N GLY A 130 22.34 -0.80 -7.08
CA GLY A 130 22.36 0.52 -6.47
C GLY A 130 22.34 0.43 -4.94
N GLU A 131 23.04 1.35 -4.29
CA GLU A 131 22.95 1.52 -2.84
C GLU A 131 21.55 2.03 -2.45
N VAL A 132 21.04 1.53 -1.33
CA VAL A 132 19.74 1.92 -0.80
C VAL A 132 19.86 2.29 0.67
N VAL A 133 19.02 3.23 1.10
CA VAL A 133 18.89 3.60 2.51
C VAL A 133 17.55 3.08 3.03
N ALA A 134 17.60 2.21 4.03
CA ALA A 134 16.41 1.67 4.68
C ALA A 134 15.96 2.58 5.82
N VAL A 135 14.67 2.92 5.85
CA VAL A 135 14.02 3.64 6.95
C VAL A 135 13.11 2.67 7.69
N GLY A 136 13.30 2.53 9.00
CA GLY A 136 12.44 1.72 9.85
C GLY A 136 11.36 2.55 10.52
N ALA A 137 10.17 1.96 10.68
CA ALA A 137 9.08 2.56 11.45
C ALA A 137 8.42 1.52 12.34
N LYS A 138 7.81 1.99 13.42
CA LYS A 138 7.07 1.15 14.37
C LYS A 138 5.58 1.39 14.19
N LEU A 139 4.81 0.31 14.16
CA LEU A 139 3.36 0.41 14.18
C LEU A 139 2.90 0.75 15.59
N ARG A 140 1.82 1.52 15.66
CA ARG A 140 1.18 1.79 16.93
C ARG A 140 0.61 0.50 17.52
N GLY A 141 0.67 0.38 18.85
CA GLY A 141 0.03 -0.73 19.56
C GLY A 141 -1.47 -0.80 19.23
N GLY A 142 -1.97 -2.00 18.96
CA GLY A 142 -3.35 -2.25 18.54
C GLY A 142 -3.52 -2.57 17.05
N ILE A 143 -2.52 -2.26 16.21
CA ILE A 143 -2.53 -2.67 14.80
C ILE A 143 -1.88 -4.05 14.69
N GLU A 144 -2.71 -5.09 14.60
CA GLU A 144 -2.24 -6.43 14.29
C GLU A 144 -2.05 -6.59 12.78
N VAL A 145 -0.79 -6.57 12.37
CA VAL A 145 -0.42 -6.96 11.02
C VAL A 145 -0.02 -8.42 11.08
N SER A 146 -0.97 -9.30 10.79
CA SER A 146 -0.72 -10.74 10.72
C SER A 146 0.31 -11.00 9.62
N PRO A 147 1.50 -11.56 9.94
CA PRO A 147 2.42 -12.02 8.92
C PRO A 147 1.70 -12.99 7.99
N GLY A 148 1.97 -12.90 6.68
CA GLY A 148 1.70 -14.02 5.79
C GLY A 148 2.25 -15.30 6.44
N GLY A 149 1.46 -16.38 6.42
CA GLY A 149 1.56 -17.51 7.38
C GLY A 149 2.88 -18.26 7.48
N ASP A 150 3.93 -17.88 6.76
CA ASP A 150 5.29 -18.43 6.84
C ASP A 150 6.25 -17.56 7.68
N GLY A 151 5.80 -16.42 8.22
CA GLY A 151 6.63 -15.52 9.01
C GLY A 151 7.62 -14.70 8.18
N THR A 152 7.50 -14.74 6.85
CA THR A 152 8.22 -13.84 5.95
C THR A 152 7.56 -12.45 5.97
N GLY A 153 8.35 -11.42 5.67
CA GLY A 153 7.80 -10.08 5.52
C GLY A 153 6.95 -9.99 4.26
N PHE A 154 6.00 -9.06 4.24
CA PHE A 154 5.16 -8.83 3.06
C PHE A 154 5.03 -7.34 2.78
N TYR A 155 4.65 -6.99 1.55
CA TYR A 155 4.56 -5.60 1.13
C TYR A 155 3.14 -5.10 1.34
N ILE A 156 3.00 -3.90 1.91
CA ILE A 156 1.73 -3.20 2.02
C ILE A 156 1.83 -1.81 1.43
N PRO A 157 0.82 -1.35 0.67
CA PRO A 157 0.69 0.06 0.39
C PRO A 157 0.27 0.79 1.68
N ILE A 158 0.85 1.97 1.93
CA ILE A 158 0.41 2.88 2.98
C ILE A 158 0.21 4.27 2.41
N GLU A 159 -0.64 5.06 3.04
CA GLU A 159 -0.80 6.47 2.71
C GLU A 159 -0.10 7.35 3.75
N LEU A 160 0.76 8.24 3.28
CA LEU A 160 1.48 9.18 4.13
C LEU A 160 1.51 10.56 3.46
N GLY A 161 0.85 11.54 4.07
CA GLY A 161 0.81 12.92 3.55
C GLY A 161 0.27 13.02 2.11
N GLY A 162 -0.73 12.22 1.75
CA GLY A 162 -1.30 12.17 0.39
C GLY A 162 -0.44 11.45 -0.64
N LYS A 163 0.64 10.78 -0.22
CA LYS A 163 1.45 9.89 -1.08
C LYS A 163 1.18 8.45 -0.72
N ARG A 164 1.12 7.59 -1.74
CA ARG A 164 1.08 6.14 -1.56
C ARG A 164 2.50 5.61 -1.57
N LEU A 165 2.93 5.09 -0.43
CA LEU A 165 4.24 4.47 -0.26
C LEU A 165 4.05 2.95 -0.18
N VAL A 166 5.09 2.20 -0.50
CA VAL A 166 5.13 0.77 -0.22
C VAL A 166 6.05 0.55 0.98
N ALA A 167 5.52 -0.12 1.99
CA ALA A 167 6.23 -0.55 3.18
C ALA A 167 6.41 -2.07 3.15
N ILE A 168 7.54 -2.55 3.69
CA ILE A 168 7.72 -3.96 4.04
C ILE A 168 7.26 -4.12 5.47
N VAL A 169 6.24 -4.93 5.69
CA VAL A 169 5.94 -5.49 7.02
C VAL A 169 7.03 -6.47 7.35
N THR A 170 7.73 -6.23 8.45
CA THR A 170 8.83 -7.08 8.89
C THR A 170 8.30 -8.43 9.39
N GLY A 171 8.90 -9.51 8.90
CA GLY A 171 8.59 -10.86 9.36
C GLY A 171 8.89 -11.02 10.86
N ALA A 172 8.09 -11.83 11.55
CA ALA A 172 8.12 -11.98 13.01
C ALA A 172 9.49 -12.38 13.57
N THR A 173 10.31 -13.09 12.78
CA THR A 173 11.63 -13.59 13.17
C THR A 173 12.80 -12.74 12.62
N SER A 174 12.51 -11.68 11.88
CA SER A 174 13.52 -10.85 11.20
C SER A 174 14.37 -10.01 12.17
N GLU A 175 15.60 -9.67 11.77
CA GLU A 175 16.45 -8.77 12.57
C GLU A 175 15.86 -7.36 12.69
N ALA A 176 15.15 -6.89 11.65
CA ALA A 176 14.45 -5.60 11.68
C ALA A 176 13.35 -5.58 12.76
N ARG A 177 12.57 -6.66 12.87
CA ARG A 177 11.57 -6.86 13.92
C ARG A 177 12.21 -6.90 15.31
N LYS A 178 13.32 -7.62 15.46
CA LYS A 178 14.08 -7.67 16.73
C LYS A 178 14.65 -6.32 17.12
N ALA A 179 14.99 -5.47 16.14
CA ALA A 179 15.40 -4.09 16.35
C ALA A 179 14.23 -3.13 16.65
N GLY A 180 12.99 -3.62 16.70
CA GLY A 180 11.80 -2.84 17.04
C GLY A 180 11.14 -2.12 15.87
N ASN A 181 11.52 -2.46 14.63
CA ASN A 181 10.88 -1.94 13.43
C ASN A 181 9.79 -2.91 13.00
N ASP A 182 8.56 -2.42 12.88
CA ASP A 182 7.44 -3.19 12.34
C ASP A 182 7.37 -3.05 10.82
N LEU A 183 7.72 -1.88 10.31
CA LEU A 183 7.75 -1.53 8.91
C LEU A 183 9.17 -1.14 8.48
N LEU A 184 9.51 -1.42 7.22
CA LEU A 184 10.68 -0.89 6.54
C LEU A 184 10.29 -0.21 5.23
N PHE A 185 11.02 0.82 4.87
CA PHE A 185 10.93 1.50 3.57
C PHE A 185 12.32 1.51 2.94
N ILE A 186 12.38 1.41 1.61
CA ILE A 186 13.63 1.50 0.87
C ILE A 186 13.66 2.83 0.12
N THR A 187 14.76 3.56 0.23
CA THR A 187 14.91 4.85 -0.46
C THR A 187 16.18 4.88 -1.31
N CYS A 188 16.16 5.70 -2.36
CA CYS A 188 17.29 5.82 -3.30
C CYS A 188 18.48 6.62 -2.75
N GLY A 189 18.40 7.12 -1.52
CA GLY A 189 19.46 7.91 -0.89
C GLY A 189 19.00 8.64 0.37
N GLU A 190 19.96 9.21 1.09
CA GLU A 190 19.76 9.86 2.40
C GLU A 190 18.74 11.02 2.37
N GLU A 191 18.67 11.77 1.26
CA GLU A 191 17.71 12.88 1.12
C GLU A 191 16.26 12.37 1.15
N CYS A 192 15.96 11.30 0.39
CA CYS A 192 14.65 10.68 0.41
C CYS A 192 14.36 10.00 1.75
N ALA A 193 15.36 9.39 2.38
CA ALA A 193 15.23 8.82 3.72
C ALA A 193 14.87 9.89 4.77
N GLY A 194 15.59 11.02 4.77
CA GLY A 194 15.35 12.12 5.70
C GLY A 194 13.95 12.71 5.54
N THR A 195 13.53 12.98 4.29
CA THR A 195 12.19 13.51 4.02
C THR A 195 11.09 12.53 4.44
N LEU A 196 11.31 11.23 4.23
CA LEU A 196 10.38 10.19 4.69
C LEU A 196 10.28 10.13 6.22
N CYS A 197 11.42 10.23 6.94
CA CYS A 197 11.42 10.29 8.40
C CYS A 197 10.62 11.50 8.92
N GLU A 198 10.85 12.69 8.36
CA GLU A 198 10.11 13.90 8.73
C GLU A 198 8.60 13.73 8.50
N ALA A 199 8.21 13.09 7.39
CA ALA A 199 6.79 12.82 7.10
C ALA A 199 6.16 11.82 8.08
N LEU A 200 6.90 10.77 8.48
CA LEU A 200 6.45 9.79 9.47
C LEU A 200 6.28 10.44 10.86
N GLU A 201 7.23 11.27 11.27
CA GLU A 201 7.17 12.01 12.54
C GLU A 201 5.98 13.00 12.55
N ALA A 202 5.78 13.73 11.46
CA ALA A 202 4.65 14.65 11.32
C ALA A 202 3.29 13.91 11.39
N ALA A 203 3.19 12.72 10.77
CA ALA A 203 1.99 11.90 10.86
C ALA A 203 1.74 11.40 12.29
N GLN A 204 2.79 11.01 13.02
CA GLN A 204 2.70 10.64 14.43
C GLN A 204 2.16 11.79 15.28
N GLU A 205 2.70 13.01 15.13
CA GLU A 205 2.23 14.18 15.89
C GLU A 205 0.76 14.50 15.65
N LEU A 206 0.27 14.35 14.40
CA LEU A 206 -1.13 14.59 14.07
C LEU A 206 -2.05 13.57 14.75
N ILE A 207 -1.66 12.30 14.77
CA ILE A 207 -2.40 11.24 15.43
C ILE A 207 -2.44 11.48 16.95
N GLU A 208 -1.30 11.79 17.57
CA GLU A 208 -1.23 12.08 19.01
C GLU A 208 -2.09 13.31 19.39
N ARG A 209 -2.14 14.34 18.54
CA ARG A 209 -3.03 15.49 18.77
C ARG A 209 -4.51 15.15 18.61
N ALA A 210 -4.86 14.28 17.66
CA ALA A 210 -6.24 13.88 17.45
C ALA A 210 -6.82 13.13 18.67
N GLU A 211 -6.00 12.35 19.37
CA GLU A 211 -6.43 11.54 20.51
C GLU A 211 -6.45 12.26 21.86
N LEU A 212 -5.82 13.44 21.93
CA LEU A 212 -5.86 14.30 23.11
C LEU A 212 -7.11 15.21 23.14
N ASN A 213 -7.90 15.22 22.07
CA ASN A 213 -9.15 15.98 21.93
C ASN A 213 -10.37 15.05 21.97
#